data_AF-A0A2V9S8Y2-F1
#
_entry.id   AF-A0A2V9S8Y2-F1
#
_cell.length_a   1.000
_cell.length_b   1.000
_cell.length_c   1.000
_cell.angle_alpha   90.00
_cell.angle_beta   90.00
_cell.angle_gamma   90.00
#
_symmetry.space_group_name_H-M   'P 1'
#
loop_
_entity.id
_entity.type
_entity.pdbx_description
1 polymer ?
#
loop_
_entity_poly.entity_id
_entity_poly.type
_entity_poly.pdbx_seq_one_letter_code
_entity_poly.pdbx_strand_id
1 'polypeptide(L)'
;MLGIAFTVVGISETPLRVQTASANTSPPGAMSAAEAYQNIQVLKEIPADQLVPAMQFITYSLGVECSYCHVEGALEKDDKKPKQTARKMMQMMAAINRDNFDSKQAVTCNSCHRGAPHPVATPIIAEGGPRPAFESVLGEDTSLTDAPPAEQIIAKYVERIGGKQLTVIHLPNGDSITAYDGASGWTSAPNRPVREIPSVEVASAKPEVDLQLPLHIKQLFNEVKTAGTEKIGDRESYVVAGINSGEIAAKFYFDKESGYLLRILRYTKSPLGRNSTQIDYADFRTLNGLKVPFQKTIARPNSRLT
;
A
#
# COMPACT_ATOMS: atom_id res chain seq x y z
N MET A 1 -48.35 36.08 -61.02
CA MET A 1 -48.72 35.10 -59.98
C MET A 1 -47.43 34.64 -59.32
N LEU A 2 -47.38 34.79 -57.99
CA LEU A 2 -46.21 34.71 -57.11
C LEU A 2 -45.53 33.33 -57.16
N GLY A 3 -44.20 33.33 -57.35
CA GLY A 3 -43.33 32.21 -57.05
C GLY A 3 -42.99 32.18 -55.56
N ILE A 4 -43.24 31.05 -54.89
CA ILE A 4 -42.98 30.85 -53.47
C ILE A 4 -41.51 30.42 -53.32
N ALA A 5 -40.73 31.25 -52.66
CA ALA A 5 -39.35 30.97 -52.26
C ALA A 5 -39.35 30.05 -51.03
N PHE A 6 -38.68 28.90 -51.12
CA PHE A 6 -38.34 28.07 -49.97
C PHE A 6 -36.99 28.53 -49.41
N THR A 7 -37.03 29.18 -48.25
CA THR A 7 -35.85 29.50 -47.45
C THR A 7 -35.38 28.27 -46.69
N VAL A 8 -34.18 27.80 -47.00
CA VAL A 8 -33.44 26.81 -46.20
C VAL A 8 -32.96 27.50 -44.94
N VAL A 9 -33.49 27.12 -43.77
CA VAL A 9 -32.97 27.54 -42.46
C VAL A 9 -31.70 26.73 -42.21
N GLY A 10 -30.55 27.36 -42.39
CA GLY A 10 -29.25 26.80 -42.06
C GLY A 10 -29.11 26.60 -40.55
N ILE A 11 -28.89 25.35 -40.14
CA ILE A 11 -28.52 24.99 -38.77
C ILE A 11 -27.09 25.51 -38.57
N SER A 12 -26.94 26.60 -37.81
CA SER A 12 -25.61 27.09 -37.42
C SER A 12 -25.01 26.10 -36.43
N GLU A 13 -24.03 25.32 -36.88
CA GLU A 13 -23.12 24.58 -36.00
C GLU A 13 -22.34 25.58 -35.16
N THR A 14 -22.80 25.80 -33.94
CA THR A 14 -22.04 26.52 -32.93
C THR A 14 -21.14 25.48 -32.28
N PRO A 15 -19.81 25.48 -32.50
CA PRO A 15 -18.95 24.55 -31.79
C PRO A 15 -19.00 24.91 -30.31
N LEU A 16 -19.57 24.01 -29.50
CA LEU A 16 -19.39 24.04 -28.06
C LEU A 16 -17.88 23.99 -27.80
N ARG A 17 -17.33 25.15 -27.44
CA ARG A 17 -15.98 25.30 -26.93
C ARG A 17 -15.92 24.45 -25.67
N VAL A 18 -15.43 23.22 -25.80
CA VAL A 18 -14.98 22.40 -24.69
C VAL A 18 -13.90 23.23 -24.00
N GLN A 19 -14.29 23.85 -22.90
CA GLN A 19 -13.35 24.41 -21.96
C GLN A 19 -12.60 23.20 -21.43
N THR A 20 -11.40 22.98 -21.97
CA THR A 20 -10.41 22.11 -21.35
C THR A 20 -10.12 22.73 -19.99
N ALA A 21 -10.85 22.29 -18.98
CA ALA A 21 -10.36 22.35 -17.62
C ALA A 21 -9.03 21.60 -17.67
N SER A 22 -7.94 22.36 -17.71
CA SER A 22 -6.61 21.82 -17.46
C SER A 22 -6.67 21.21 -16.08
N ALA A 23 -6.92 19.90 -16.03
CA ALA A 23 -6.53 19.09 -14.91
C ALA A 23 -5.02 19.30 -14.82
N ASN A 24 -4.61 20.14 -13.88
CA ASN A 24 -3.22 20.34 -13.53
C ASN A 24 -2.76 19.04 -12.85
N THR A 25 -2.55 17.99 -13.64
CA THR A 25 -1.88 16.77 -13.19
C THR A 25 -0.39 17.10 -13.18
N SER A 26 0.04 17.81 -12.13
CA SER A 26 1.46 17.85 -11.80
C SER A 26 1.95 16.41 -11.61
N PRO A 27 3.11 16.02 -12.16
CA PRO A 27 3.63 14.68 -11.96
C PRO A 27 3.90 14.42 -10.46
N PRO A 28 3.75 13.17 -9.98
CA PRO A 28 4.06 12.81 -8.60
C PRO A 28 5.49 13.24 -8.24
N GLY A 29 5.65 14.03 -7.18
CA GLY A 29 6.96 14.46 -6.67
C GLY A 29 7.60 15.69 -7.33
N ALA A 30 6.86 16.48 -8.14
CA ALA A 30 7.41 17.65 -8.84
C ALA A 30 7.83 18.82 -7.92
N MET A 31 7.36 18.85 -6.68
CA MET A 31 7.66 19.91 -5.70
C MET A 31 8.00 19.32 -4.34
N SER A 32 8.85 20.03 -3.60
CA SER A 32 9.24 19.69 -2.24
C SER A 32 8.08 19.90 -1.26
N ALA A 33 8.15 19.27 -0.09
CA ALA A 33 7.15 19.45 0.95
C ALA A 33 7.12 20.89 1.48
N ALA A 34 8.26 21.60 1.49
CA ALA A 34 8.30 23.01 1.88
C ALA A 34 7.56 23.94 0.91
N GLU A 35 7.53 23.60 -0.38
CA GLU A 35 6.79 24.36 -1.40
C GLU A 35 5.29 24.02 -1.39
N ALA A 36 4.95 22.75 -1.15
CA ALA A 36 3.58 22.27 -1.19
C ALA A 36 2.77 22.53 0.10
N TYR A 37 3.43 22.62 1.25
CA TYR A 37 2.77 22.69 2.56
C TYR A 37 3.30 23.81 3.43
N GLN A 38 2.43 24.31 4.31
CA GLN A 38 2.76 25.38 5.25
C GLN A 38 3.49 24.84 6.50
N ASN A 39 4.41 25.64 7.03
CA ASN A 39 5.13 25.39 8.29
C ASN A 39 5.88 24.04 8.37
N ILE A 40 6.49 23.62 7.26
CA ILE A 40 7.42 22.49 7.23
C ILE A 40 8.81 22.93 7.72
N GLN A 41 9.26 22.40 8.85
CA GLN A 41 10.50 22.82 9.51
C GLN A 41 11.64 21.81 9.39
N VAL A 42 11.35 20.51 9.42
CA VAL A 42 12.37 19.43 9.40
C VAL A 42 12.37 18.69 8.08
N LEU A 43 11.21 18.32 7.56
CA LEU A 43 11.06 17.53 6.33
C LEU A 43 10.93 18.41 5.08
N LYS A 44 11.77 19.44 4.94
CA LYS A 44 11.60 20.44 3.87
C LYS A 44 11.84 19.87 2.47
N GLU A 45 12.93 19.13 2.33
CA GLU A 45 13.46 18.67 1.04
C GLU A 45 12.84 17.36 0.54
N ILE A 46 11.95 16.73 1.31
CA ILE A 46 11.30 15.51 0.83
C ILE A 46 10.29 15.86 -0.27
N PRO A 47 10.04 14.96 -1.24
CA PRO A 47 8.96 15.15 -2.20
C PRO A 47 7.61 15.30 -1.48
N ALA A 48 6.74 16.18 -1.97
CA ALA A 48 5.47 16.50 -1.32
C ALA A 48 4.55 15.28 -1.10
N ASP A 49 4.59 14.29 -2.00
CA ASP A 49 3.84 13.04 -1.91
C ASP A 49 4.38 12.07 -0.84
N GLN A 50 5.59 12.29 -0.34
CA GLN A 50 6.21 11.52 0.73
C GLN A 50 5.86 12.03 2.14
N LEU A 51 5.25 13.21 2.25
CA LEU A 51 4.93 13.78 3.56
C LEU A 51 3.90 12.95 4.33
N VAL A 52 2.80 12.54 3.70
CA VAL A 52 1.76 11.73 4.35
C VAL A 52 2.29 10.35 4.75
N PRO A 53 3.01 9.59 3.91
CA PRO A 53 3.67 8.35 4.33
C PRO A 53 4.63 8.53 5.53
N ALA A 54 5.38 9.63 5.58
CA ALA A 54 6.25 9.94 6.72
C ALA A 54 5.43 10.15 8.00
N MET A 55 4.33 10.91 7.94
CA MET A 55 3.44 11.11 9.09
C MET A 55 2.79 9.81 9.56
N GLN A 56 2.35 8.96 8.63
CA GLN A 56 1.83 7.63 8.95
C GLN A 56 2.88 6.79 9.69
N PHE A 57 4.13 6.82 9.24
CA PHE A 57 5.22 6.09 9.93
C PHE A 57 5.40 6.55 11.39
N ILE A 58 5.30 7.86 11.64
CA ILE A 58 5.34 8.41 13.01
C ILE A 58 4.16 7.88 13.83
N THR A 59 2.93 7.99 13.31
CA THR A 59 1.73 7.52 14.03
C THR A 59 1.80 6.04 14.39
N TYR A 60 2.28 5.22 13.45
CA TYR A 60 2.49 3.78 13.65
C TYR A 60 3.54 3.49 14.71
N SER A 61 4.65 4.22 14.68
CA SER A 61 5.75 4.04 15.64
C SER A 61 5.35 4.44 17.05
N LEU A 62 4.48 5.44 17.21
CA LEU A 62 4.06 5.99 18.50
C LEU A 62 2.76 5.37 19.03
N GLY A 63 1.98 4.66 18.21
CA GLY A 63 0.68 4.13 18.65
C GLY A 63 -0.39 5.22 18.83
N VAL A 64 -0.35 6.29 18.04
CA VAL A 64 -1.25 7.46 18.20
C VAL A 64 -1.92 7.84 16.88
N GLU A 65 -2.99 8.63 16.97
CA GLU A 65 -3.69 9.19 15.81
C GLU A 65 -3.16 10.58 15.41
N CYS A 66 -3.51 11.04 14.20
CA CYS A 66 -3.09 12.35 13.67
C CYS A 66 -3.40 13.52 14.61
N SER A 67 -4.56 13.45 15.28
CA SER A 67 -5.04 14.47 16.22
C SER A 67 -4.22 14.56 17.51
N TYR A 68 -3.35 13.60 17.80
CA TYR A 68 -2.42 13.68 18.93
C TYR A 68 -1.42 14.84 18.75
N CYS A 69 -0.92 15.02 17.53
CA CYS A 69 0.06 16.05 17.20
C CYS A 69 -0.56 17.25 16.47
N HIS A 70 -1.55 17.05 15.60
CA HIS A 70 -2.08 18.09 14.74
C HIS A 70 -3.40 18.67 15.27
N VAL A 71 -3.67 19.93 14.92
CA VAL A 71 -4.97 20.58 15.09
C VAL A 71 -5.82 20.22 13.88
N GLU A 72 -7.05 19.75 14.11
CA GLU A 72 -7.96 19.36 13.03
C GLU A 72 -8.29 20.57 12.15
N GLY A 73 -8.27 20.38 10.83
CA GLY A 73 -8.45 21.45 9.85
C GLY A 73 -7.31 22.47 9.76
N ALA A 74 -6.26 22.37 10.58
CA ALA A 74 -5.13 23.31 10.63
C ALA A 74 -3.82 22.58 10.97
N LEU A 75 -3.36 21.75 10.04
CA LEU A 75 -2.21 20.84 10.24
C LEU A 75 -0.88 21.59 10.44
N GLU A 76 -0.79 22.83 9.93
CA GLU A 76 0.36 23.72 10.02
C GLU A 76 0.55 24.33 11.42
N LYS A 77 -0.49 24.40 12.26
CA LYS A 77 -0.42 25.00 13.61
C LYS A 77 0.44 24.22 14.59
N ASP A 78 1.13 24.96 15.46
CA ASP A 78 2.08 24.43 16.44
C ASP A 78 1.57 24.49 17.89
N ASP A 79 0.27 24.66 18.06
CA ASP A 79 -0.41 24.83 19.35
C ASP A 79 -0.25 23.60 20.27
N LYS A 80 -0.01 22.42 19.69
CA LYS A 80 0.16 21.16 20.41
C LYS A 80 1.64 20.87 20.67
N LYS A 81 2.02 20.82 21.95
CA LYS A 81 3.38 20.44 22.41
C LYS A 81 3.91 19.15 21.75
N PRO A 82 3.11 18.07 21.57
CA PRO A 82 3.58 16.86 20.88
C PRO A 82 4.18 17.10 19.50
N LYS A 83 3.64 18.04 18.70
CA LYS A 83 4.18 18.38 17.37
C LYS A 83 5.57 19.00 17.44
N GLN A 84 5.76 19.93 18.37
CA GLN A 84 7.05 20.56 18.61
C GLN A 84 8.10 19.54 19.08
N THR A 85 7.70 18.62 19.97
CA THR A 85 8.54 17.50 20.40
C THR A 85 8.88 16.56 19.24
N ALA A 86 7.92 16.22 18.38
CA ALA A 86 8.15 15.37 17.21
C ALA A 86 9.23 15.94 16.28
N ARG A 87 9.30 17.27 16.10
CA ARG A 87 10.39 17.91 15.32
C ARG A 87 11.76 17.68 15.94
N LYS A 88 11.87 17.84 17.26
CA LYS A 88 13.12 17.56 17.99
C LYS A 88 13.52 16.09 17.86
N MET A 89 12.55 15.18 17.93
CA MET A 89 12.79 13.74 17.77
C MET A 89 13.25 13.38 16.35
N MET A 90 12.68 13.99 15.31
CA MET A 90 13.14 13.78 13.94
C MET A 90 14.57 14.28 13.74
N GLN A 91 14.93 15.44 14.30
CA GLN A 91 16.30 15.96 14.28
C GLN A 91 17.26 15.04 15.03
N MET A 92 16.87 14.55 16.21
CA MET A 92 17.67 13.61 17.01
C MET A 92 17.90 12.30 16.25
N MET A 93 16.86 11.72 15.65
CA MET A 93 16.97 10.50 14.84
C MET A 93 17.91 10.71 13.64
N ALA A 94 17.75 11.83 12.91
CA ALA A 94 18.63 12.16 11.79
C ALA A 94 20.09 12.31 12.24
N ALA A 95 20.34 12.95 13.38
CA ALA A 95 21.67 13.07 13.96
C ALA A 95 22.26 11.71 14.34
N ILE A 96 21.51 10.84 15.05
CA ILE A 96 21.97 9.50 15.42
C ILE A 96 22.41 8.70 14.19
N ASN A 97 21.58 8.67 13.14
CA ASN A 97 21.89 7.97 11.89
C ASN A 97 23.11 8.55 11.17
N ARG A 98 23.20 9.88 11.09
CA ARG A 98 24.35 10.57 10.47
C ARG A 98 25.65 10.29 11.22
N ASP A 99 25.62 10.39 12.54
CA ASP A 99 26.81 10.37 13.39
C ASP A 99 27.30 8.95 13.70
N ASN A 100 26.45 7.92 13.62
CA ASN A 100 26.79 6.56 14.06
C ASN A 100 26.59 5.46 13.01
N PHE A 101 25.92 5.76 11.88
CA PHE A 101 25.52 4.74 10.91
C PHE A 101 25.81 5.12 9.45
N ASP A 102 26.81 5.96 9.20
CA ASP A 102 27.15 6.46 7.85
C ASP A 102 25.96 7.09 7.12
N SER A 103 25.07 7.76 7.88
CA SER A 103 23.79 8.30 7.39
C SER A 103 22.80 7.24 6.88
N LYS A 104 23.06 5.94 7.07
CA LYS A 104 22.10 4.87 6.82
C LYS A 104 21.00 4.94 7.87
N GLN A 105 19.77 4.68 7.44
CA GLN A 105 18.60 4.71 8.32
C GLN A 105 18.50 3.44 9.18
N ALA A 106 19.36 3.34 10.20
CA ALA A 106 19.40 2.22 11.13
C ALA A 106 18.48 2.43 12.34
N VAL A 107 18.43 3.66 12.86
CA VAL A 107 17.53 4.07 13.93
C VAL A 107 16.31 4.77 13.35
N THR A 108 15.14 4.35 13.79
CA THR A 108 13.84 4.93 13.39
C THR A 108 13.03 5.30 14.62
N CYS A 109 11.90 5.98 14.43
CA CYS A 109 10.94 6.24 15.52
C CYS A 109 10.55 4.95 16.25
N ASN A 110 10.35 3.86 15.51
CA ASN A 110 9.96 2.55 16.06
C ASN A 110 11.06 1.88 16.88
N SER A 111 12.34 2.22 16.67
CA SER A 111 13.46 1.66 17.44
C SER A 111 13.31 1.93 18.94
N CYS A 112 12.74 3.09 19.32
CA CYS A 112 12.53 3.48 20.72
C CYS A 112 11.06 3.41 21.15
N HIS A 113 10.13 3.89 20.31
CA HIS A 113 8.73 4.03 20.71
C HIS A 113 7.96 2.70 20.74
N ARG A 114 8.22 1.80 19.79
CA ARG A 114 7.63 0.45 19.72
C ARG A 114 6.10 0.41 19.92
N GLY A 115 5.39 1.38 19.35
CA GLY A 115 3.93 1.50 19.45
C GLY A 115 3.43 2.22 20.71
N ALA A 116 4.30 2.90 21.46
CA ALA A 116 3.92 3.72 22.61
C ALA A 116 4.34 5.20 22.42
N PRO A 117 3.53 6.17 22.88
CA PRO A 117 3.84 7.59 22.73
C PRO A 117 5.07 8.03 23.53
N HIS A 118 5.44 7.24 24.55
CA HIS A 118 6.64 7.43 25.36
C HIS A 118 7.47 6.14 25.37
N PRO A 119 8.77 6.20 25.02
CA PRO A 119 9.65 5.05 25.10
C PRO A 119 9.76 4.50 26.52
N VAL A 120 9.74 3.17 26.65
CA VAL A 120 9.96 2.49 27.93
C VAL A 120 11.47 2.34 28.14
N ALA A 121 12.01 3.06 29.12
CA ALA A 121 13.45 3.05 29.42
C ALA A 121 13.88 1.87 30.32
N THR A 122 12.91 1.21 30.98
CA THR A 122 13.15 0.04 31.82
C THR A 122 12.90 -1.24 31.02
N PRO A 123 13.87 -2.17 30.97
CA PRO A 123 13.64 -3.47 30.35
C PRO A 123 12.42 -4.16 30.97
N ILE A 124 11.48 -4.59 30.14
CA ILE A 124 10.34 -5.39 30.58
C ILE A 124 10.80 -6.84 30.77
N ILE A 125 10.40 -7.45 31.88
CA ILE A 125 10.53 -8.90 32.07
C ILE A 125 9.44 -9.55 31.22
N ALA A 126 9.82 -10.08 30.06
CA ALA A 126 8.88 -10.74 29.15
C ALA A 126 8.62 -12.18 29.62
N GLU A 127 7.35 -12.55 29.84
CA GLU A 127 6.97 -13.93 30.23
C GLU A 127 7.24 -14.97 29.14
N GLY A 128 7.51 -14.54 27.89
CA GLY A 128 7.68 -15.41 26.72
C GLY A 128 9.10 -15.45 26.11
N GLY A 129 10.11 -14.96 26.82
CA GLY A 129 11.49 -14.90 26.31
C GLY A 129 11.74 -13.82 25.24
N PRO A 130 12.96 -13.75 24.67
CA PRO A 130 13.29 -12.79 23.63
C PRO A 130 12.41 -12.99 22.39
N ARG A 131 11.75 -11.93 21.91
CA ARG A 131 11.08 -11.99 20.61
C ARG A 131 12.15 -12.13 19.52
N PRO A 132 12.03 -13.07 18.58
CA PRO A 132 12.96 -13.14 17.45
C PRO A 132 12.93 -11.81 16.70
N ALA A 133 14.11 -11.34 16.28
CA ALA A 133 14.21 -10.15 15.47
C ALA A 133 13.43 -10.40 14.17
N PHE A 134 12.50 -9.50 13.85
CA PHE A 134 11.89 -9.46 12.53
C PHE A 134 12.91 -8.79 11.59
N GLU A 135 14.05 -9.44 11.37
CA GLU A 135 15.04 -8.97 10.41
C GLU A 135 14.45 -9.07 9.00
N SER A 136 14.90 -8.18 8.13
CA SER A 136 14.66 -8.20 6.69
C SER A 136 15.40 -9.37 6.02
N VAL A 137 15.34 -10.56 6.62
CA VAL A 137 16.18 -11.71 6.33
C VAL A 137 15.99 -12.13 4.88
N LEU A 138 16.90 -11.63 4.05
CA LEU A 138 17.52 -12.34 2.95
C LEU A 138 18.66 -13.21 3.47
N GLY A 139 18.57 -13.72 4.69
CA GLY A 139 19.52 -14.70 5.22
C GLY A 139 19.11 -16.09 4.78
N GLU A 140 20.12 -16.89 4.43
CA GLU A 140 20.01 -18.32 4.15
C GLU A 140 19.32 -19.04 5.31
N ASP A 141 18.00 -19.19 5.19
CA ASP A 141 17.29 -20.21 5.94
C ASP A 141 17.65 -21.56 5.31
N THR A 142 18.33 -22.41 6.08
CA THR A 142 18.62 -23.80 5.73
C THR A 142 17.37 -24.64 5.44
N SER A 143 16.15 -24.12 5.69
CA SER A 143 14.87 -24.68 5.23
C SER A 143 14.66 -24.59 3.71
N LEU A 144 15.52 -23.89 2.97
CA LEU A 144 15.39 -23.69 1.52
C LEU A 144 15.80 -24.90 0.67
N THR A 145 16.45 -25.93 1.24
CA THR A 145 17.06 -27.02 0.48
C THR A 145 16.07 -27.79 -0.40
N ASP A 146 14.77 -27.78 -0.06
CA ASP A 146 13.71 -28.49 -0.79
C ASP A 146 12.55 -27.58 -1.25
N ALA A 147 12.69 -26.25 -1.11
CA ALA A 147 11.62 -25.34 -1.47
C ALA A 147 11.59 -25.10 -3.00
N PRO A 148 10.42 -25.16 -3.66
CA PRO A 148 10.34 -24.89 -5.09
C PRO A 148 10.79 -23.45 -5.44
N PRO A 149 11.28 -23.20 -6.66
CA PRO A 149 11.55 -21.84 -7.14
C PRO A 149 10.29 -20.96 -7.07
N ALA A 150 10.49 -19.66 -6.83
CA ALA A 150 9.39 -18.69 -6.70
C ALA A 150 8.48 -18.71 -7.93
N GLU A 151 9.07 -18.87 -9.11
CA GLU A 151 8.36 -18.93 -10.38
C GLU A 151 7.34 -20.06 -10.43
N GLN A 152 7.68 -21.21 -9.86
CA GLN A 152 6.83 -22.39 -9.82
C GLN A 152 5.69 -22.22 -8.82
N ILE A 153 5.99 -21.64 -7.65
CA ILE A 153 4.98 -21.35 -6.62
C ILE A 153 3.95 -20.35 -7.16
N ILE A 154 4.42 -19.26 -7.77
CA ILE A 154 3.56 -18.23 -8.38
C ILE A 154 2.74 -18.82 -9.54
N ALA A 155 3.35 -19.65 -10.40
CA ALA A 155 2.64 -20.26 -11.52
C ALA A 155 1.49 -21.16 -11.05
N LYS A 156 1.73 -22.02 -10.04
CA LYS A 156 0.71 -22.88 -9.42
C LYS A 156 -0.45 -22.05 -8.84
N TYR A 157 -0.15 -20.91 -8.25
CA TYR A 157 -1.18 -19.99 -7.76
C TYR A 157 -2.01 -19.41 -8.90
N VAL A 158 -1.37 -18.84 -9.92
CA VAL A 158 -2.05 -18.20 -11.07
C VAL A 158 -2.93 -19.20 -11.83
N GLU A 159 -2.45 -20.43 -12.04
CA GLU A 159 -3.22 -21.52 -12.66
C GLU A 159 -4.53 -21.80 -11.91
N ARG A 160 -4.49 -21.79 -10.57
CA ARG A 160 -5.66 -22.10 -9.73
C ARG A 160 -6.71 -20.99 -9.69
N ILE A 161 -6.29 -19.73 -9.82
CA ILE A 161 -7.19 -18.57 -9.76
C ILE A 161 -7.56 -18.04 -11.14
N GLY A 162 -6.93 -18.54 -12.21
CA GLY A 162 -7.34 -18.33 -13.60
C GLY A 162 -7.17 -16.91 -14.13
N GLY A 163 -6.31 -16.08 -13.53
CA GLY A 163 -6.06 -14.70 -13.99
C GLY A 163 -7.21 -13.71 -13.74
N LYS A 164 -8.32 -14.18 -13.17
CA LYS A 164 -9.51 -13.36 -12.89
C LYS A 164 -9.61 -13.07 -11.41
N GLN A 165 -10.21 -11.93 -11.08
CA GLN A 165 -10.43 -11.50 -9.72
C GLN A 165 -11.80 -10.85 -9.59
N LEU A 166 -12.47 -11.17 -8.49
CA LEU A 166 -13.66 -10.48 -8.02
C LEU A 166 -13.38 -10.03 -6.60
N THR A 167 -13.73 -8.79 -6.28
CA THR A 167 -13.68 -8.25 -4.93
C THR A 167 -15.02 -7.61 -4.64
N VAL A 168 -15.60 -7.99 -3.52
CA VAL A 168 -16.84 -7.43 -3.00
C VAL A 168 -16.51 -6.81 -1.65
N ILE A 169 -16.81 -5.52 -1.49
CA ILE A 169 -16.66 -4.79 -0.24
C ILE A 169 -18.07 -4.44 0.23
N HIS A 170 -18.48 -4.99 1.36
CA HIS A 170 -19.77 -4.69 1.96
C HIS A 170 -19.70 -3.34 2.69
N LEU A 171 -20.44 -2.33 2.20
CA LEU A 171 -20.54 -1.01 2.84
C LEU A 171 -21.92 -0.86 3.50
N PRO A 172 -22.07 0.06 4.49
CA PRO A 172 -23.36 0.29 5.14
C PRO A 172 -24.51 0.68 4.20
N ASN A 173 -24.18 1.22 3.02
CA ASN A 173 -25.13 1.66 2.00
C ASN A 173 -25.21 0.73 0.76
N GLY A 174 -24.58 -0.45 0.81
CA GLY A 174 -24.59 -1.45 -0.26
C GLY A 174 -23.20 -1.98 -0.61
N ASP A 175 -23.10 -2.85 -1.60
CA ASP A 175 -21.82 -3.45 -1.99
C ASP A 175 -21.05 -2.56 -2.98
N SER A 176 -19.75 -2.45 -2.78
CA SER A 176 -18.81 -2.02 -3.80
C SER A 176 -18.15 -3.26 -4.41
N ILE A 177 -18.32 -3.45 -5.72
CA ILE A 177 -17.84 -4.64 -6.42
C ILE A 177 -16.81 -4.21 -7.45
N THR A 178 -15.69 -4.90 -7.51
CA THR A 178 -14.69 -4.75 -8.57
C THR A 178 -14.37 -6.12 -9.16
N ALA A 179 -14.51 -6.27 -10.46
CA ALA A 179 -14.19 -7.48 -11.20
C ALA A 179 -13.13 -7.20 -12.27
N TYR A 180 -12.25 -8.17 -12.49
CA TYR A 180 -11.16 -8.12 -13.48
C TYR A 180 -10.92 -9.52 -14.05
N ASP A 181 -10.63 -9.63 -15.33
CA ASP A 181 -10.42 -10.93 -15.99
C ASP A 181 -9.03 -11.12 -16.62
N GLY A 182 -8.09 -10.21 -16.35
CA GLY A 182 -6.76 -10.21 -16.96
C GLY A 182 -6.62 -9.23 -18.13
N ALA A 183 -7.72 -8.80 -18.76
CA ALA A 183 -7.69 -7.87 -19.89
C ALA A 183 -8.58 -6.64 -19.67
N SER A 184 -9.72 -6.84 -19.01
CA SER A 184 -10.75 -5.83 -18.78
C SER A 184 -11.28 -5.95 -17.36
N GLY A 185 -11.88 -4.87 -16.86
CA GLY A 185 -12.50 -4.86 -15.55
C GLY A 185 -13.65 -3.88 -15.46
N TRP A 186 -14.47 -4.03 -14.43
CA TRP A 186 -15.52 -3.09 -14.09
C TRP A 186 -15.59 -2.93 -12.59
N THR A 187 -16.09 -1.77 -12.16
CA THR A 187 -16.38 -1.48 -10.76
C THR A 187 -17.78 -0.92 -10.61
N SER A 188 -18.45 -1.28 -9.52
CA SER A 188 -19.69 -0.66 -9.07
C SER A 188 -19.54 -0.26 -7.60
N ALA A 189 -20.25 0.79 -7.22
CA ALA A 189 -20.34 1.24 -5.83
C ALA A 189 -21.77 1.71 -5.55
N PRO A 190 -22.20 1.74 -4.28
CA PRO A 190 -23.54 2.20 -3.93
C PRO A 190 -23.82 3.59 -4.49
N ASN A 191 -24.97 3.76 -5.14
CA ASN A 191 -25.41 5.01 -5.77
C ASN A 191 -24.47 5.54 -6.88
N ARG A 192 -23.61 4.68 -7.44
CA ARG A 192 -22.78 4.99 -8.62
C ARG A 192 -23.09 4.01 -9.75
N PRO A 193 -23.16 4.48 -11.01
CA PRO A 193 -23.31 3.57 -12.14
C PRO A 193 -22.09 2.66 -12.26
N VAL A 194 -22.28 1.47 -12.82
CA VAL A 194 -21.18 0.57 -13.17
C VAL A 194 -20.25 1.31 -14.13
N ARG A 195 -18.96 1.31 -13.81
CA ARG A 195 -17.90 1.92 -14.60
C ARG A 195 -16.97 0.82 -15.11
N GLU A 196 -16.75 0.78 -16.41
CA GLU A 196 -15.64 0.01 -16.98
C GLU A 196 -14.31 0.62 -16.56
N ILE A 197 -13.34 -0.23 -16.24
CA ILE A 197 -11.96 0.16 -15.94
C ILE A 197 -11.19 0.03 -17.25
N PRO A 198 -10.85 1.14 -17.94
CA PRO A 198 -10.11 1.11 -19.20
C PRO A 198 -8.77 0.40 -19.02
N SER A 199 -8.29 -0.29 -20.05
CA SER A 199 -7.00 -1.02 -20.00
C SER A 199 -5.81 -0.15 -19.61
N VAL A 200 -5.84 1.15 -19.92
CA VAL A 200 -4.84 2.12 -19.46
C VAL A 200 -4.97 2.45 -17.98
N GLU A 201 -6.16 2.40 -17.37
CA GLU A 201 -6.35 2.56 -15.92
C GLU A 201 -6.01 1.25 -15.19
N VAL A 202 -6.28 0.10 -15.82
CA VAL A 202 -5.74 -1.20 -15.38
C VAL A 202 -4.21 -1.17 -15.37
N ALA A 203 -3.56 -0.63 -16.41
CA ALA A 203 -2.09 -0.56 -16.50
C ALA A 203 -1.47 0.62 -15.72
N SER A 204 -2.21 1.72 -15.54
CA SER A 204 -1.75 2.96 -14.89
C SER A 204 -2.22 3.11 -13.45
N ALA A 205 -2.97 2.14 -12.91
CA ALA A 205 -3.22 1.98 -11.48
C ALA A 205 -1.91 1.61 -10.74
N LYS A 206 -0.93 2.53 -10.78
CA LYS A 206 0.14 2.59 -9.80
C LYS A 206 -0.50 2.66 -8.40
N PRO A 207 0.18 2.10 -7.41
CA PRO A 207 -0.22 0.91 -6.70
C PRO A 207 -1.43 1.10 -5.76
N GLU A 208 -2.65 1.16 -6.29
CA GLU A 208 -3.84 0.64 -5.59
C GLU A 208 -3.95 -0.90 -5.75
N VAL A 209 -2.76 -1.50 -5.83
CA VAL A 209 -2.39 -2.88 -6.12
C VAL A 209 -2.62 -3.72 -4.87
N ASP A 210 -3.88 -3.84 -4.51
CA ASP A 210 -4.39 -4.94 -3.69
C ASP A 210 -5.06 -6.00 -4.57
N LEU A 211 -5.59 -5.56 -5.71
CA LEU A 211 -6.25 -6.41 -6.68
C LEU A 211 -5.21 -7.11 -7.57
N GLN A 212 -4.34 -6.34 -8.22
CA GLN A 212 -3.38 -6.88 -9.18
C GLN A 212 -2.15 -7.56 -8.58
N LEU A 213 -1.80 -7.27 -7.32
CA LEU A 213 -0.51 -7.70 -6.75
C LEU A 213 -0.31 -9.21 -6.86
N PRO A 214 -1.30 -10.06 -6.52
CA PRO A 214 -1.12 -11.50 -6.60
C PRO A 214 -0.93 -12.03 -8.03
N LEU A 215 -1.52 -11.37 -9.02
CA LEU A 215 -1.53 -11.82 -10.42
C LEU A 215 -0.28 -11.35 -11.19
N HIS A 216 0.30 -10.21 -10.80
CA HIS A 216 1.40 -9.58 -11.51
C HIS A 216 2.70 -9.53 -10.70
N ILE A 217 2.90 -10.45 -9.75
CA ILE A 217 4.08 -10.48 -8.88
C ILE A 217 5.37 -10.37 -9.71
N LYS A 218 5.50 -11.14 -10.80
CA LYS A 218 6.72 -11.16 -11.62
C LYS A 218 7.02 -9.84 -12.33
N GLN A 219 5.99 -9.04 -12.63
CA GLN A 219 6.13 -7.77 -13.34
C GLN A 219 6.38 -6.59 -12.40
N LEU A 220 6.02 -6.74 -11.12
CA LEU A 220 6.04 -5.65 -10.13
C LEU A 220 7.32 -5.59 -9.30
N PHE A 221 8.14 -6.65 -9.35
CA PHE A 221 9.42 -6.71 -8.64
C PHE A 221 10.58 -6.95 -9.60
N ASN A 222 11.71 -6.29 -9.35
CA ASN A 222 12.95 -6.49 -10.11
C ASN A 222 13.47 -7.92 -9.97
N GLU A 223 13.25 -8.52 -8.80
CA GLU A 223 13.61 -9.90 -8.50
C GLU A 223 12.53 -10.52 -7.62
N VAL A 224 12.29 -11.82 -7.80
CA VAL A 224 11.42 -12.61 -6.93
C VAL A 224 12.16 -13.88 -6.53
N LYS A 225 12.12 -14.25 -5.24
CA LYS A 225 12.77 -15.48 -4.77
C LYS A 225 12.03 -16.15 -3.63
N THR A 226 12.19 -17.45 -3.52
CA THR A 226 11.70 -18.21 -2.37
C THR A 226 12.58 -17.84 -1.18
N ALA A 227 11.96 -17.29 -0.14
CA ALA A 227 12.62 -16.75 1.04
C ALA A 227 12.55 -17.69 2.26
N GLY A 228 11.86 -18.82 2.14
CA GLY A 228 11.77 -19.85 3.17
C GLY A 228 10.36 -20.37 3.35
N THR A 229 10.08 -20.91 4.52
CA THR A 229 8.74 -21.34 4.89
C THR A 229 8.34 -20.78 6.26
N GLU A 230 7.09 -20.38 6.40
CA GLU A 230 6.55 -19.82 7.64
C GLU A 230 5.14 -20.38 7.88
N LYS A 231 4.74 -20.51 9.15
CA LYS A 231 3.37 -20.88 9.53
C LYS A 231 2.45 -19.65 9.60
N ILE A 232 1.24 -19.78 9.07
CA ILE A 232 0.14 -18.83 9.28
C ILE A 232 -1.01 -19.57 9.95
N GLY A 233 -1.15 -19.37 11.26
CA GLY A 233 -2.02 -20.23 12.08
C GLY A 233 -1.52 -21.67 11.99
N ASP A 234 -2.42 -22.60 11.64
CA ASP A 234 -2.09 -24.02 11.48
C ASP A 234 -1.60 -24.39 10.07
N ARG A 235 -1.51 -23.42 9.15
CA ARG A 235 -1.16 -23.65 7.75
C ARG A 235 0.32 -23.41 7.49
N GLU A 236 0.95 -24.37 6.84
CA GLU A 236 2.31 -24.26 6.32
C GLU A 236 2.32 -23.45 5.01
N SER A 237 3.20 -22.46 4.91
CA SER A 237 3.31 -21.63 3.71
C SER A 237 4.73 -21.54 3.16
N TYR A 238 4.85 -21.49 1.84
CA TYR A 238 6.04 -20.98 1.17
C TYR A 238 6.03 -19.46 1.20
N VAL A 239 7.16 -18.87 1.59
CA VAL A 239 7.35 -17.42 1.54
C VAL A 239 8.09 -17.07 0.27
N VAL A 240 7.49 -16.24 -0.56
CA VAL A 240 8.11 -15.67 -1.75
C VAL A 240 8.34 -14.18 -1.50
N ALA A 241 9.59 -13.73 -1.60
CA ALA A 241 9.97 -12.33 -1.45
C ALA A 241 10.05 -11.65 -2.82
N GLY A 242 9.33 -10.53 -2.97
CA GLY A 242 9.51 -9.58 -4.07
C GLY A 242 10.49 -8.49 -3.66
N ILE A 243 11.52 -8.27 -4.48
CA ILE A 243 12.66 -7.42 -4.18
C ILE A 243 12.74 -6.28 -5.19
N ASN A 244 12.92 -5.05 -4.68
CA ASN A 244 13.17 -3.85 -5.48
C ASN A 244 14.37 -3.13 -4.90
N SER A 245 15.29 -2.68 -5.76
CA SER A 245 16.51 -1.97 -5.36
C SER A 245 17.32 -2.69 -4.25
N GLY A 246 17.36 -4.04 -4.29
CA GLY A 246 18.07 -4.86 -3.30
C GLY A 246 17.35 -5.04 -1.95
N GLU A 247 16.17 -4.46 -1.77
CA GLU A 247 15.38 -4.58 -0.54
C GLU A 247 14.12 -5.42 -0.77
N ILE A 248 13.72 -6.24 0.23
CA ILE A 248 12.42 -6.92 0.21
C ILE A 248 11.31 -5.88 0.25
N ALA A 249 10.56 -5.71 -0.84
CA ALA A 249 9.44 -4.79 -0.96
C ALA A 249 8.11 -5.44 -0.57
N ALA A 250 7.98 -6.77 -0.75
CA ALA A 250 6.85 -7.54 -0.24
C ALA A 250 7.24 -9.00 0.03
N LYS A 251 6.52 -9.64 0.95
CA LYS A 251 6.48 -11.10 1.14
C LYS A 251 5.09 -11.62 0.78
N PHE A 252 5.05 -12.73 0.06
CA PHE A 252 3.86 -13.45 -0.36
C PHE A 252 3.87 -14.83 0.27
N TYR A 253 2.79 -15.19 0.95
CA TYR A 253 2.70 -16.43 1.70
C TYR A 253 1.72 -17.36 1.00
N PHE A 254 2.25 -18.38 0.32
CA PHE A 254 1.47 -19.35 -0.43
C PHE A 254 1.32 -20.64 0.35
N ASP A 255 0.09 -21.09 0.56
CA ASP A 255 -0.18 -22.35 1.23
C ASP A 255 0.49 -23.53 0.51
N LYS A 256 1.23 -24.37 1.24
CA LYS A 256 1.96 -25.51 0.64
C LYS A 256 1.00 -26.52 0.01
N GLU A 257 -0.13 -26.79 0.66
CA GLU A 257 -1.12 -27.77 0.24
C GLU A 257 -1.97 -27.24 -0.94
N SER A 258 -2.71 -26.15 -0.71
CA SER A 258 -3.68 -25.63 -1.67
C SER A 258 -3.07 -24.74 -2.75
N GLY A 259 -1.87 -24.19 -2.52
CA GLY A 259 -1.23 -23.21 -3.40
C GLY A 259 -1.89 -21.82 -3.39
N TYR A 260 -2.81 -21.53 -2.47
CA TYR A 260 -3.46 -20.23 -2.39
C TYR A 260 -2.59 -19.20 -1.69
N LEU A 261 -2.65 -17.95 -2.13
CA LEU A 261 -2.03 -16.83 -1.44
C LEU A 261 -2.83 -16.51 -0.17
N LEU A 262 -2.24 -16.76 1.00
CA LEU A 262 -2.86 -16.55 2.30
C LEU A 262 -2.60 -15.15 2.86
N ARG A 263 -1.39 -14.63 2.61
CA ARG A 263 -0.97 -13.34 3.15
C ARG A 263 -0.05 -12.63 2.18
N ILE A 264 -0.20 -11.31 2.15
CA ILE A 264 0.81 -10.38 1.64
C ILE A 264 1.29 -9.55 2.83
N LEU A 265 2.59 -9.39 2.96
CA LEU A 265 3.20 -8.40 3.83
C LEU A 265 4.04 -7.46 2.97
N ARG A 266 3.56 -6.24 2.75
CA ARG A 266 4.23 -5.24 1.90
C ARG A 266 4.82 -4.11 2.73
N TYR A 267 5.86 -3.48 2.19
CA TYR A 267 6.54 -2.35 2.81
C TYR A 267 6.53 -1.14 1.88
N THR A 268 5.89 -0.06 2.34
CA THR A 268 5.97 1.24 1.67
C THR A 268 7.10 2.05 2.27
N LYS A 269 8.04 2.51 1.44
CA LYS A 269 9.13 3.37 1.91
C LYS A 269 8.58 4.75 2.25
N SER A 270 9.09 5.34 3.32
CA SER A 270 8.94 6.74 3.67
C SER A 270 10.32 7.32 4.03
N PRO A 271 10.47 8.65 4.06
CA PRO A 271 11.70 9.30 4.50
C PRO A 271 12.14 9.01 5.94
N LEU A 272 11.27 8.40 6.78
CA LEU A 272 11.55 8.14 8.20
C LEU A 272 11.64 6.66 8.55
N GLY A 273 11.32 5.77 7.60
CA GLY A 273 11.07 4.36 7.90
C GLY A 273 10.25 3.65 6.84
N ARG A 274 9.93 2.38 7.08
CA ARG A 274 9.07 1.58 6.19
C ARG A 274 7.74 1.31 6.88
N ASN A 275 6.65 1.64 6.19
CA ASN A 275 5.29 1.32 6.64
C ASN A 275 4.92 -0.09 6.19
N SER A 276 4.62 -0.98 7.11
CA SER A 276 4.13 -2.32 6.79
C SER A 276 2.62 -2.30 6.56
N THR A 277 2.14 -3.05 5.57
CA THR A 277 0.73 -3.42 5.43
C THR A 277 0.65 -4.93 5.27
N GLN A 278 -0.16 -5.57 6.10
CA GLN A 278 -0.51 -6.98 5.99
C GLN A 278 -1.89 -7.11 5.35
N ILE A 279 -2.03 -8.02 4.39
CA ILE A 279 -3.28 -8.36 3.75
C ILE A 279 -3.45 -9.87 3.89
N ASP A 280 -4.47 -10.29 4.63
CA ASP A 280 -4.83 -11.69 4.83
C ASP A 280 -6.02 -12.06 3.95
N TYR A 281 -5.97 -13.23 3.31
CA TYR A 281 -7.04 -13.79 2.52
C TYR A 281 -7.58 -15.06 3.20
N ALA A 282 -8.90 -15.14 3.33
CA ALA A 282 -9.58 -16.26 3.96
C ALA A 282 -10.91 -16.57 3.24
N ASP A 283 -11.58 -17.64 3.69
CA ASP A 283 -12.88 -18.10 3.17
C ASP A 283 -12.84 -18.32 1.65
N PHE A 284 -11.95 -19.20 1.18
CA PHE A 284 -11.80 -19.48 -0.24
C PHE A 284 -12.95 -20.36 -0.78
N ARG A 285 -13.85 -19.74 -1.55
CA ARG A 285 -15.01 -20.43 -2.15
C ARG A 285 -14.84 -20.56 -3.66
N THR A 286 -15.58 -21.51 -4.23
CA THR A 286 -15.58 -21.73 -5.67
C THR A 286 -16.71 -20.92 -6.30
N LEU A 287 -16.38 -20.05 -7.25
CA LEU A 287 -17.32 -19.31 -8.08
C LEU A 287 -16.98 -19.57 -9.54
N ASN A 288 -17.92 -20.14 -10.32
CA ASN A 288 -17.72 -20.45 -11.74
C ASN A 288 -16.42 -21.22 -12.03
N GLY A 289 -16.08 -22.19 -11.17
CA GLY A 289 -14.86 -23.00 -11.27
C GLY A 289 -13.58 -22.34 -10.75
N LEU A 290 -13.62 -21.06 -10.37
CA LEU A 290 -12.48 -20.31 -9.83
C LEU A 290 -12.53 -20.25 -8.30
N LYS A 291 -11.37 -20.43 -7.66
CA LYS A 291 -11.25 -20.28 -6.21
C LYS A 291 -10.93 -18.84 -5.84
N VAL A 292 -11.84 -18.20 -5.11
CA VAL A 292 -11.80 -16.77 -4.79
C VAL A 292 -11.87 -16.60 -3.26
N PRO A 293 -11.03 -15.74 -2.65
CA PRO A 293 -11.19 -15.40 -1.24
C PRO A 293 -12.42 -14.52 -1.03
N PHE A 294 -13.32 -14.94 -0.13
CA PHE A 294 -14.51 -14.15 0.25
C PHE A 294 -14.24 -13.22 1.43
N GLN A 295 -13.10 -13.37 2.09
CA GLN A 295 -12.70 -12.51 3.18
C GLN A 295 -11.29 -11.97 2.93
N LYS A 296 -11.15 -10.65 3.08
CA LYS A 296 -9.87 -9.95 2.96
C LYS A 296 -9.67 -9.01 4.14
N THR A 297 -8.70 -9.31 4.99
CA THR A 297 -8.36 -8.43 6.11
C THR A 297 -7.11 -7.62 5.80
N ILE A 298 -7.22 -6.30 5.79
CA ILE A 298 -6.10 -5.37 5.66
C ILE A 298 -5.75 -4.85 7.05
N ALA A 299 -4.55 -5.18 7.53
CA ALA A 299 -4.00 -4.66 8.77
C ALA A 299 -2.82 -3.73 8.48
N ARG A 300 -2.85 -2.55 9.08
CA ARG A 300 -1.71 -1.63 9.20
C ARG A 300 -1.44 -1.46 10.69
N PRO A 301 -0.28 -0.92 11.11
CA PRO A 301 -0.10 -0.62 12.53
C PRO A 301 -1.27 0.24 13.03
N ASN A 302 -1.86 -0.17 14.16
CA ASN A 302 -3.03 0.47 14.81
C ASN A 302 -4.37 0.41 14.04
N SER A 303 -4.47 -0.22 12.87
CA SER A 303 -5.76 -0.35 12.16
C SER A 303 -5.94 -1.74 11.52
N ARG A 304 -7.18 -2.22 11.55
CA ARG A 304 -7.57 -3.48 10.90
C ARG A 304 -8.94 -3.29 10.26
N LEU A 305 -9.04 -3.62 8.98
CA LEU A 305 -10.27 -3.64 8.19
C LEU A 305 -10.46 -5.06 7.66
N THR A 306 -11.65 -5.63 7.83
CA THR A 306 -12.01 -6.98 7.36
C THR A 306 -13.21 -6.90 6.45
#